data_AF-A0AAU7LNP4-F1
#
_entry.id   AF-A0AAU7LNP4-F1
#
_cell.length_a   1.000
_cell.length_b   1.000
_cell.length_c   1.000
_cell.angle_alpha   90.00
_cell.angle_beta   90.00
_cell.angle_gamma   90.00
#
_symmetry.space_group_name_H-M   'P 1'
#
loop_
_entity.id
_entity.type
_entity.pdbx_description
1 polymer ?
#
loop_
_entity_poly.entity_id
_entity_poly.type
_entity_poly.pdbx_seq_one_letter_code
_entity_poly.pdbx_strand_id
1 'polypeptide(L)'
;MIILYGIPNCDTVKKARAWLSEHGQAYTFHDVKKHGVPPAQLARWTQAAGWEKLLNRKGTTWRQLDAAAQAAVVDAASAQSLMLANASAIKRPVVDWGDGITVGFDAADWAGRV
;
A
#
# COMPACT_ATOMS: atom_id res chain seq x y z
N MET A 1 16.93 -0.11 -3.28
CA MET A 1 16.69 0.56 -1.98
C MET A 1 15.26 0.26 -1.58
N ILE A 2 15.03 -0.24 -0.37
CA ILE A 2 13.69 -0.63 0.09
C ILE A 2 12.92 0.63 0.54
N ILE A 3 11.69 0.78 0.06
CA ILE A 3 10.79 1.86 0.50
C ILE A 3 9.50 1.25 1.02
N LEU A 4 9.16 1.57 2.27
CA LEU A 4 7.94 1.13 2.93
C LEU A 4 6.94 2.29 2.97
N TYR A 5 5.80 2.11 2.30
CA TYR A 5 4.69 3.06 2.25
C TYR A 5 3.61 2.65 3.25
N GLY A 6 3.19 3.59 4.11
CA GLY A 6 2.15 3.31 5.10
C GLY A 6 1.81 4.52 5.95
N ILE A 7 1.20 4.25 7.11
CA ILE A 7 0.98 5.25 8.16
C ILE A 7 1.60 4.73 9.46
N PRO A 8 2.14 5.60 10.33
CA PRO A 8 2.85 5.18 11.54
C PRO A 8 1.93 4.45 12.53
N ASN A 9 0.66 4.85 12.59
CA ASN A 9 -0.34 4.30 13.51
C ASN A 9 -1.15 3.15 12.89
N CYS A 10 -0.48 2.22 12.21
CA CYS A 10 -1.07 0.99 11.72
C CYS A 10 -0.25 -0.21 12.20
N ASP A 11 -0.89 -1.16 12.87
CA ASP A 11 -0.17 -2.28 13.51
C ASP A 11 0.55 -3.16 12.49
N THR A 12 -0.04 -3.40 11.31
CA THR A 12 0.62 -4.13 10.22
C THR A 12 1.86 -3.39 9.71
N VAL A 13 1.82 -2.05 9.63
CA VAL A 13 2.98 -1.23 9.23
C VAL A 13 4.06 -1.28 10.32
N LYS A 14 3.69 -1.21 11.60
CA LYS A 14 4.64 -1.35 12.71
C LYS A 14 5.34 -2.71 12.69
N LYS A 15 4.59 -3.80 12.48
CA LYS A 15 5.13 -5.17 12.35
C LYS A 15 6.11 -5.28 11.18
N ALA A 16 5.72 -4.76 10.03
CA ALA A 16 6.58 -4.73 8.85
C ALA A 16 7.90 -3.98 9.07
N ARG A 17 7.82 -2.80 9.71
CA ARG A 17 8.99 -2.00 10.05
C ARG A 17 9.91 -2.69 11.05
N ALA A 18 9.33 -3.34 12.07
CA ALA A 18 10.09 -4.13 13.04
C ALA A 18 10.81 -5.29 12.36
N TRP A 19 10.10 -6.04 11.51
CA TRP A 19 10.68 -7.16 10.77
C TRP A 19 11.86 -6.72 9.90
N LEU A 20 11.75 -5.62 9.16
CA LEU A 20 12.86 -5.11 8.34
C LEU A 20 14.07 -4.75 9.21
N SER A 21 13.85 -4.07 10.34
CA SER A 21 14.92 -3.75 11.28
C SER A 21 15.58 -4.99 11.90
N GLU A 22 14.79 -5.99 12.29
CA GLU A 22 15.27 -7.26 12.86
C GLU A 22 16.13 -8.06 11.87
N HIS A 23 15.85 -7.95 10.56
CA HIS A 23 16.59 -8.63 9.50
C HIS A 23 17.69 -7.75 8.89
N GLY A 24 18.05 -6.63 9.54
CA GLY A 24 19.14 -5.75 9.11
C GLY A 24 18.88 -5.01 7.79
N GLN A 25 17.62 -4.93 7.35
CA GLN A 25 17.26 -4.32 6.08
C GLN A 25 17.08 -2.81 6.24
N ALA A 26 17.93 -2.04 5.56
CA ALA A 26 17.79 -0.59 5.50
C ALA A 26 16.60 -0.21 4.61
N TYR A 27 15.68 0.61 5.13
CA TYR A 27 14.50 1.07 4.40
C TYR A 27 14.19 2.54 4.66
N THR A 28 13.53 3.16 3.70
CA THR A 28 12.92 4.49 3.85
C THR A 28 11.43 4.34 4.14
N PHE A 29 10.93 5.03 5.16
CA PHE A 29 9.50 5.06 5.46
C PHE A 29 8.83 6.27 4.83
N HIS A 30 7.82 6.03 3.98
CA HIS A 30 7.00 7.08 3.39
C HIS A 30 5.61 7.10 4.04
N ASP A 31 5.33 8.15 4.80
CA ASP A 31 4.00 8.36 5.38
C ASP A 31 3.02 8.90 4.33
N VAL A 32 2.16 8.03 3.80
CA VAL A 32 1.20 8.39 2.75
C VAL A 32 0.09 9.32 3.24
N LYS A 33 -0.12 9.43 4.55
CA LYS A 33 -1.10 10.38 5.12
C LYS A 33 -0.50 11.78 5.23
N LYS A 34 0.79 11.89 5.55
CA LYS A 34 1.49 13.18 5.68
C LYS A 34 1.97 13.72 4.33
N HIS A 35 2.51 12.84 3.48
CA HIS A 35 3.17 13.22 2.22
C HIS A 35 2.30 12.94 0.98
N GLY A 36 1.11 12.37 1.17
CA GLY A 36 0.26 11.91 0.09
C GLY A 36 0.80 10.64 -0.58
N VAL A 37 -0.01 10.11 -1.49
CA VAL A 37 0.34 8.96 -2.32
C VAL A 37 0.98 9.46 -3.60
N PRO A 38 2.23 9.09 -3.92
CA PRO A 38 2.86 9.53 -5.16
C PRO A 38 2.15 8.92 -6.38
N PRO A 39 1.58 9.71 -7.31
CA PRO A 39 0.79 9.16 -8.42
C PRO A 39 1.57 8.21 -9.33
N ALA A 40 2.82 8.54 -9.64
CA ALA A 40 3.70 7.69 -10.43
C ALA A 40 3.96 6.34 -9.75
N GLN A 41 4.08 6.32 -8.42
CA GLN A 41 4.27 5.08 -7.68
C GLN A 41 3.00 4.25 -7.64
N LEU A 42 1.84 4.88 -7.42
CA LEU A 42 0.56 4.17 -7.45
C LEU A 42 0.30 3.52 -8.82
N ALA A 43 0.65 4.18 -9.91
CA ALA A 43 0.58 3.61 -11.25
C ALA A 43 1.49 2.38 -11.39
N ARG A 44 2.75 2.46 -10.96
CA ARG A 44 3.70 1.33 -10.95
C ARG A 44 3.16 0.16 -10.12
N TRP A 45 2.65 0.44 -8.92
CA TRP A 45 2.09 -0.59 -8.06
C TRP A 45 0.90 -1.29 -8.70
N THR A 46 0.02 -0.50 -9.34
CA THR A 46 -1.16 -1.04 -10.02
C THR A 46 -0.77 -1.97 -11.16
N GLN A 47 0.25 -1.61 -11.94
CA GLN A 47 0.79 -2.47 -13.00
C GLN A 47 1.42 -3.75 -12.44
N ALA A 48 2.12 -3.67 -11.31
CA ALA A 48 2.84 -4.79 -10.73
C ALA A 48 1.95 -5.79 -9.96
N ALA A 49 0.93 -5.30 -9.24
CA ALA A 49 0.15 -6.10 -8.30
C ALA A 49 -1.36 -6.17 -8.59
N GLY A 50 -1.87 -5.36 -9.52
CA GLY A 50 -3.29 -5.16 -9.74
C GLY A 50 -3.91 -4.19 -8.73
N TRP A 51 -4.87 -3.39 -9.20
CA TRP A 51 -5.54 -2.40 -8.36
C TRP A 51 -6.45 -3.06 -7.31
N GLU A 52 -6.99 -4.25 -7.59
CA GLU A 52 -7.85 -5.00 -6.69
C GLU A 52 -7.11 -5.46 -5.43
N LYS A 53 -5.80 -5.75 -5.55
CA LYS A 53 -4.95 -6.11 -4.42
C LYS A 53 -4.56 -4.90 -3.59
N LEU A 54 -4.35 -3.75 -4.25
CA LEU A 54 -3.98 -2.48 -3.63
C LEU A 54 -5.15 -1.81 -2.92
N LEU A 55 -6.35 -1.85 -3.49
CA LEU A 55 -7.53 -1.24 -2.90
C LEU A 55 -8.07 -2.10 -1.76
N ASN A 56 -8.08 -1.55 -0.55
CA ASN A 56 -8.59 -2.23 0.63
C ASN A 56 -10.13 -2.18 0.70
N ARG A 57 -10.80 -2.99 -0.13
CA ARG A 57 -12.27 -3.15 -0.11
C ARG A 57 -12.82 -3.71 1.20
N LYS A 58 -11.97 -4.31 2.03
CA LYS A 58 -12.32 -4.80 3.38
C LYS A 58 -12.01 -3.77 4.48
N GLY A 59 -11.50 -2.59 4.13
CA GLY A 59 -11.13 -1.52 5.07
C GLY A 59 -12.31 -0.67 5.47
N THR A 60 -12.19 0.04 6.60
CA THR A 60 -13.20 0.99 7.07
C THR A 60 -13.40 2.15 6.09
N THR A 61 -12.31 2.69 5.52
CA THR A 61 -12.39 3.76 4.52
C THR A 61 -13.27 3.37 3.34
N TRP A 62 -13.12 2.16 2.79
CA TRP A 62 -13.98 1.69 1.71
C TRP A 62 -15.44 1.57 2.14
N ARG A 63 -15.71 0.96 3.30
CA ARG A 63 -17.08 0.79 3.82
C ARG A 63 -17.79 2.11 4.14
N GLN A 64 -17.04 3.19 4.41
CA GLN A 64 -17.56 4.52 4.68
C GLN A 64 -17.89 5.31 3.41
N LEU A 65 -17.42 4.88 2.24
CA LEU A 65 -17.81 5.47 0.97
C LEU A 65 -19.29 5.18 0.71
N ASP A 66 -19.99 6.15 0.12
CA ASP A 66 -21.35 5.91 -0.36
C ASP A 66 -21.37 4.87 -1.51
N ALA A 67 -22.57 4.37 -1.81
CA ALA A 67 -22.75 3.34 -2.82
C ALA A 67 -22.32 3.80 -4.23
N ALA A 68 -22.47 5.10 -4.55
CA ALA A 68 -22.09 5.64 -5.85
C ALA A 68 -20.56 5.67 -6.02
N ALA A 69 -19.83 6.11 -4.99
CA ALA A 69 -18.38 6.11 -4.96
C ALA A 69 -17.79 4.69 -5.02
N GLN A 70 -18.43 3.72 -4.36
CA GLN A 70 -18.03 2.31 -4.47
C GLN A 70 -18.29 1.75 -5.88
N ALA A 71 -19.46 2.05 -6.46
CA ALA A 71 -19.85 1.59 -7.80
C ALA A 71 -19.03 2.24 -8.92
N ALA A 72 -18.50 3.45 -8.70
CA ALA A 72 -17.65 4.15 -9.65
C ALA A 72 -16.29 3.46 -9.87
N VAL A 73 -15.86 2.56 -8.97
CA VAL A 73 -14.61 1.81 -9.13
C VAL A 73 -14.84 0.56 -9.99
N VAL A 74 -14.62 0.73 -11.29
CA VAL A 74 -14.86 -0.30 -12.32
C VAL A 74 -13.58 -0.80 -12.99
N ASP A 75 -12.47 -0.06 -12.84
CA ASP A 75 -11.20 -0.33 -13.50
C ASP A 75 -10.00 0.25 -12.72
N ALA A 76 -8.80 0.07 -13.26
CA ALA A 76 -7.58 0.59 -12.67
C ALA A 76 -7.57 2.12 -12.55
N ALA A 77 -8.10 2.85 -13.54
CA ALA A 77 -8.08 4.30 -13.55
C ALA A 77 -8.97 4.88 -12.43
N SER A 78 -10.22 4.42 -12.35
CA SER A 78 -11.16 4.80 -11.30
C SER A 78 -10.69 4.40 -9.90
N ALA A 79 -10.07 3.22 -9.76
CA ALA A 79 -9.46 2.79 -8.50
C ALA A 79 -8.29 3.69 -8.09
N GLN A 80 -7.42 4.07 -9.02
CA GLN A 80 -6.31 4.98 -8.74
C GLN A 80 -6.80 6.36 -8.33
N SER A 81 -7.78 6.93 -9.03
CA SER A 81 -8.39 8.20 -8.66
C SER A 81 -8.93 8.18 -7.24
N LEU A 82 -9.65 7.11 -6.85
CA LEU A 82 -10.13 6.94 -5.48
C LEU A 82 -8.98 6.86 -4.48
N MET A 83 -7.95 6.06 -4.75
CA MET A 83 -6.81 5.85 -3.85
C MET A 83 -5.95 7.11 -3.67
N LEU A 84 -5.84 7.94 -4.70
CA LEU A 84 -5.18 9.26 -4.62
C LEU A 84 -5.97 10.22 -3.75
N ALA A 85 -7.29 10.27 -3.93
CA ALA A 85 -8.18 11.08 -3.10
C ALA A 85 -8.25 10.58 -1.64
N ASN A 86 -8.12 9.26 -1.45
CA ASN A 86 -8.28 8.59 -0.17
C ASN A 86 -7.12 7.62 0.11
N ALA A 87 -5.97 8.15 0.52
CA ALA A 87 -4.77 7.34 0.80
C ALA A 87 -5.00 6.18 1.79
N SER A 88 -5.98 6.31 2.70
CA SER A 88 -6.33 5.24 3.65
C SER A 88 -7.11 4.08 3.04
N ALA A 89 -7.64 4.24 1.83
CA ALA A 89 -8.24 3.15 1.06
C ALA A 89 -7.19 2.20 0.49
N ILE A 90 -5.91 2.57 0.46
CA ILE A 90 -4.82 1.70 0.02
C ILE A 90 -4.51 0.67 1.13
N LYS A 91 -4.32 -0.58 0.74
CA LYS A 91 -3.86 -1.66 1.62
C LYS A 91 -2.41 -1.39 2.03
N ARG A 92 -2.13 -1.49 3.33
CA ARG A 92 -0.84 -1.11 3.92
C ARG A 92 -0.22 -2.28 4.69
N PRO A 93 1.12 -2.38 4.73
CA PRO A 93 2.07 -1.57 3.96
C PRO A 93 2.05 -1.91 2.46
N VAL A 94 2.54 -1.00 1.62
CA VAL A 94 3.09 -1.35 0.31
C VAL A 94 4.60 -1.23 0.43
N VAL A 95 5.35 -2.22 -0.01
CA VAL A 95 6.82 -2.19 0.01
C VAL A 95 7.33 -2.26 -1.41
N ASP A 96 8.13 -1.28 -1.81
CA ASP A 96 8.92 -1.30 -3.04
C ASP A 96 10.32 -1.85 -2.70
N TRP A 97 10.66 -2.99 -3.28
CA TRP A 97 11.94 -3.68 -3.10
C TRP A 97 12.98 -3.24 -4.13
N GLY A 98 12.58 -2.47 -5.15
CA GLY A 98 13.39 -2.04 -6.29
C GLY A 98 13.12 -2.86 -7.55
N ASP A 99 13.02 -4.19 -7.42
CA ASP A 99 12.72 -5.14 -8.50
C ASP A 99 11.26 -5.60 -8.52
N GLY A 100 10.46 -5.17 -7.54
CA GLY A 100 9.06 -5.53 -7.41
C GLY A 100 8.43 -4.94 -6.17
N ILE A 101 7.16 -5.27 -5.94
CA ILE A 101 6.42 -4.81 -4.77
C ILE A 101 5.72 -5.94 -4.02
N THR A 102 5.50 -5.73 -2.73
CA THR A 102 4.56 -6.52 -1.92
C THR A 102 3.47 -5.63 -1.35
N VAL A 103 2.27 -6.18 -1.22
CA VAL A 103 1.09 -5.48 -0.68
C VAL A 103 0.58 -6.22 0.54
N GLY A 104 0.64 -5.57 1.69
CA GLY A 104 0.49 -6.19 3.01
C GLY A 104 1.82 -6.64 3.60
N PHE A 105 1.74 -7.23 4.79
CA PHE A 105 2.88 -7.83 5.47
C PHE A 105 2.70 -9.34 5.50
N ASP A 106 3.69 -10.05 4.98
CA ASP A 106 3.81 -11.50 5.04
C ASP A 106 5.29 -11.85 5.24
N ALA A 107 5.65 -12.29 6.44
CA ALA A 107 7.03 -12.58 6.80
C ALA A 107 7.63 -13.73 5.97
N ALA A 108 6.81 -14.70 5.54
CA ALA A 108 7.29 -15.84 4.76
C ALA A 108 7.63 -15.42 3.32
N ASP A 109 6.78 -14.59 2.70
CA ASP A 109 7.09 -13.97 1.39
C ASP A 109 8.35 -13.10 1.48
N TRP A 110 8.49 -12.32 2.55
CA TRP A 110 9.61 -11.39 2.69
C TRP A 110 10.95 -12.10 2.94
N ALA A 111 10.94 -13.22 3.67
CA ALA A 111 12.16 -14.01 3.90
C ALA A 111 12.77 -14.57 2.59
N GLY A 112 11.98 -14.78 1.54
CA GLY A 112 12.49 -15.20 0.23
C GLY A 112 13.06 -14.07 -0.61
N ARG A 113 12.98 -12.82 -0.15
CA ARG A 113 13.39 -11.61 -0.89
C ARG A 113 14.66 -10.96 -0.32
N VAL A 114 15.05 -11.34 0.90
CA VAL A 114 16.17 -10.74 1.64
C VAL A 114 17.30 -11.73 1.87
#